data_AF-A0A257Y8N9-F1
#
_entry.id   AF-A0A257Y8N9-F1
#
_cell.length_a   1.000
_cell.length_b   1.000
_cell.length_c   1.000
_cell.angle_alpha   90.00
_cell.angle_beta   90.00
_cell.angle_gamma   90.00
#
_symmetry.space_group_name_H-M   'P 1'
#
loop_
_entity.id
_entity.type
_entity.pdbx_description
1 polymer ?
#
loop_
_entity_poly.entity_id
_entity_poly.type
_entity_poly.pdbx_seq_one_letter_code
_entity_poly.pdbx_strand_id
1 'polypeptide(L)'
;MAFGNWFQSKKNRWAVDKLHQSIQAQALRPDFYYEGGARDNFSGRFEMTCLHGTLVFRRLRAAGSSGKALAQDVFDALFDGFDEALRDIGTGDLSVGKKIRKMGEAFYGRAKAYDEALADGAPEAVLNTALMRNLGVSDAEVGRFVRYMRSVEDTLRRHQDDRPHAGRLHRVPRSAEGLGRACPEGWARVILPAIPYPGRVTGSQGRAGPVPSLRTCY
;
A
#
# COMPACT_ATOMS: atom_id res chain seq x y z
N MET A 1 -6.91 19.05 13.87
CA MET A 1 -6.76 17.60 14.04
C MET A 1 -5.28 17.31 13.93
N ALA A 2 -4.71 16.84 15.05
CA ALA A 2 -3.32 17.04 15.42
C ALA A 2 -2.38 16.07 14.70
N PHE A 3 -1.30 16.62 14.12
CA PHE A 3 -0.07 15.88 13.81
C PHE A 3 0.59 15.54 15.15
N GLY A 4 0.37 14.32 15.63
CA GLY A 4 0.91 13.94 16.92
C GLY A 4 0.60 12.50 17.27
N ASN A 5 1.57 11.62 17.02
CA ASN A 5 1.96 10.65 18.04
C ASN A 5 3.43 10.24 17.83
N TRP A 6 4.35 11.00 18.43
CA TRP A 6 5.80 10.73 18.44
C TRP A 6 6.19 9.50 19.30
N PHE A 7 5.22 8.90 20.00
CA PHE A 7 5.37 7.64 20.71
C PHE A 7 4.74 6.50 19.90
N GLN A 8 5.46 6.05 18.86
CA GLN A 8 5.17 4.75 18.24
C GLN A 8 5.20 3.67 19.32
N SER A 9 4.10 2.95 19.48
CA SER A 9 4.09 1.74 20.29
C SER A 9 5.12 0.77 19.71
N LYS A 10 6.20 0.50 20.48
CA LYS A 10 7.29 -0.44 20.09
C LYS A 10 6.79 -1.83 19.65
N LYS A 11 5.52 -2.16 19.92
CA LYS A 11 4.94 -3.49 19.70
C LYS A 11 4.76 -3.89 18.24
N ASN A 12 4.70 -2.95 17.27
CA ASN A 12 4.43 -3.27 15.86
C ASN A 12 5.40 -2.67 14.83
N ARG A 13 6.52 -2.07 15.26
CA ARG A 13 7.45 -1.35 14.36
C ARG A 13 7.87 -2.17 13.13
N TRP A 14 8.19 -3.46 13.32
CA TRP A 14 8.54 -4.34 12.21
C TRP A 14 7.42 -4.48 11.17
N ALA A 15 6.16 -4.61 11.61
CA ALA A 15 5.02 -4.76 10.71
C ALA A 15 4.76 -3.45 9.95
N VAL A 16 4.88 -2.32 10.64
CA VAL A 16 4.77 -0.98 10.06
C VAL A 16 5.82 -0.77 8.98
N ASP A 17 7.10 -0.99 9.33
CA ASP A 17 8.23 -0.84 8.41
C ASP A 17 8.06 -1.72 7.17
N LYS A 18 7.63 -2.97 7.34
CA LYS A 18 7.43 -3.90 6.22
C LYS A 18 6.28 -3.49 5.33
N LEU A 19 5.14 -3.08 5.88
CA LEU A 19 4.00 -2.63 5.08
C LEU A 19 4.34 -1.32 4.35
N HIS A 20 4.97 -0.38 5.03
CA HIS A 20 5.50 0.85 4.44
C HIS A 20 6.43 0.55 3.25
N GLN A 21 7.47 -0.27 3.46
CA GLN A 21 8.41 -0.68 2.40
C GLN A 21 7.70 -1.37 1.23
N SER A 22 6.70 -2.21 1.51
CA SER A 22 5.95 -2.94 0.47
C SER A 22 5.12 -1.99 -0.39
N ILE A 23 4.41 -1.05 0.25
CA ILE A 23 3.61 -0.04 -0.44
C ILE A 23 4.51 0.81 -1.34
N GLN A 24 5.63 1.31 -0.80
CA GLN A 24 6.56 2.14 -1.57
C GLN A 24 7.24 1.35 -2.70
N ALA A 25 7.67 0.12 -2.45
CA ALA A 25 8.29 -0.73 -3.47
C ALA A 25 7.35 -1.01 -4.64
N GLN A 26 6.05 -1.18 -4.38
CA GLN A 26 5.06 -1.39 -5.43
C GLN A 26 4.69 -0.09 -6.13
N ALA A 27 4.51 1.00 -5.37
CA ALA A 27 4.22 2.31 -5.93
C ALA A 27 5.31 2.75 -6.91
N LEU A 28 6.58 2.53 -6.58
CA LEU A 28 7.75 2.97 -7.38
C LEU A 28 8.15 2.00 -8.50
N ARG A 29 7.30 1.03 -8.87
CA ARG A 29 7.62 0.12 -9.97
C ARG A 29 7.70 0.86 -11.30
N PRO A 30 8.83 0.73 -12.05
CA PRO A 30 9.02 1.36 -13.36
C PRO A 30 7.86 1.15 -14.35
N ASP A 31 7.28 -0.06 -14.36
CA ASP A 31 6.22 -0.46 -15.29
C ASP A 31 4.97 0.43 -15.24
N PHE A 32 4.72 1.12 -14.12
CA PHE A 32 3.58 2.05 -13.99
C PHE A 32 3.83 3.40 -14.67
N TYR A 33 5.09 3.78 -14.83
CA TYR A 33 5.47 5.10 -15.30
C TYR A 33 5.86 5.12 -16.78
N TYR A 34 6.59 4.10 -17.22
CA TYR A 34 6.99 3.98 -18.62
C TYR A 34 5.81 3.51 -19.47
N GLU A 35 5.66 2.20 -19.63
CA GLU A 35 4.57 1.61 -20.40
C GLU A 35 3.21 1.89 -19.77
N GLY A 36 3.18 2.23 -18.47
CA GLY A 36 1.99 2.47 -17.66
C GLY A 36 1.27 3.79 -17.85
N GLY A 37 1.90 4.78 -18.47
CA GLY A 37 1.27 6.08 -18.72
C GLY A 37 1.13 6.98 -17.49
N ALA A 38 1.48 6.51 -16.29
CA ALA A 38 1.51 7.37 -15.12
C ALA A 38 2.71 8.33 -15.17
N ARG A 39 2.54 9.53 -14.60
CA ARG A 39 3.59 10.56 -14.62
C ARG A 39 4.76 10.16 -13.70
N ASP A 40 5.98 10.07 -14.23
CA ASP A 40 7.18 9.88 -13.39
C ASP A 40 7.64 11.19 -12.75
N ASN A 41 6.91 11.63 -11.74
CA ASN A 41 7.30 12.76 -10.89
C ASN A 41 6.74 12.57 -9.48
N PHE A 42 7.08 13.48 -8.57
CA PHE A 42 6.61 13.41 -7.18
C PHE A 42 5.08 13.26 -7.08
N SER A 43 4.31 14.00 -7.89
CA SER A 43 2.85 13.90 -7.88
C SER A 43 2.37 12.52 -8.35
N GLY A 44 2.92 11.97 -9.44
CA GLY A 44 2.52 10.65 -9.92
C GLY A 44 2.95 9.52 -8.97
N ARG A 45 4.12 9.64 -8.33
CA ARG A 45 4.56 8.74 -7.26
C ARG A 45 3.63 8.79 -6.05
N PHE A 46 3.19 9.98 -5.65
CA PHE A 46 2.16 10.14 -4.62
C PHE A 46 0.84 9.45 -5.00
N GLU A 47 0.39 9.59 -6.25
CA GLU A 47 -0.84 8.92 -6.72
C GLU A 47 -0.72 7.39 -6.67
N MET A 48 0.42 6.83 -7.06
CA MET A 48 0.69 5.40 -6.95
C MET A 48 0.72 4.94 -5.49
N THR A 49 1.33 5.70 -4.59
CA THR A 49 1.29 5.41 -3.14
C THR A 49 -0.14 5.50 -2.61
N CYS A 50 -0.96 6.46 -3.05
CA CYS A 50 -2.38 6.55 -2.69
C CYS A 50 -3.17 5.32 -3.11
N LEU A 51 -2.96 4.84 -4.34
CA LEU A 51 -3.61 3.64 -4.86
C LEU A 51 -3.29 2.41 -3.99
N HIS A 52 -2.00 2.11 -3.79
CA HIS A 52 -1.58 0.95 -3.01
C HIS A 52 -1.93 1.06 -1.53
N GLY A 53 -1.68 2.24 -0.93
CA GLY A 53 -2.00 2.52 0.46
C GLY A 53 -3.48 2.35 0.75
N THR A 54 -4.36 2.82 -0.16
CA THR A 54 -5.81 2.64 0.00
C THR A 54 -6.20 1.16 0.07
N LEU A 55 -5.68 0.33 -0.85
CA LEU A 55 -6.00 -1.11 -0.88
C LEU A 55 -5.54 -1.81 0.40
N VAL A 56 -4.32 -1.51 0.86
CA VAL A 56 -3.78 -2.07 2.10
C VAL A 56 -4.59 -1.59 3.31
N PHE A 57 -4.94 -0.30 3.39
CA PHE A 57 -5.71 0.22 4.52
C PHE A 57 -7.15 -0.28 4.54
N ARG A 58 -7.80 -0.39 3.38
CA ARG A 58 -9.12 -1.03 3.25
C ARG A 58 -9.08 -2.43 3.83
N ARG A 59 -8.04 -3.21 3.47
CA ARG A 59 -7.81 -4.56 3.96
C ARG A 59 -7.53 -4.63 5.46
N LEU A 60 -6.69 -3.74 5.99
CA LEU A 60 -6.38 -3.67 7.42
C LEU A 60 -7.60 -3.26 8.25
N ARG A 61 -8.42 -2.32 7.77
CA ARG A 61 -9.67 -1.90 8.44
C ARG A 61 -10.68 -3.04 8.56
N ALA A 62 -10.75 -3.93 7.56
CA ALA A 62 -11.59 -5.13 7.59
C ALA A 62 -11.15 -6.17 8.64
N ALA A 63 -9.95 -6.02 9.22
CA ALA A 63 -9.40 -6.94 10.21
C ALA A 63 -9.74 -6.60 11.67
N GLY A 64 -10.59 -5.59 11.90
CA GLY A 64 -10.98 -5.15 13.24
C GLY A 64 -10.08 -4.07 13.85
N SER A 65 -10.19 -3.89 15.17
CA SER A 65 -9.55 -2.77 15.89
C SER A 65 -8.02 -2.76 15.80
N SER A 66 -7.37 -3.92 15.90
CA SER A 66 -5.92 -4.04 15.78
C SER A 66 -5.42 -3.70 14.37
N GLY A 67 -6.19 -4.06 13.34
CA GLY A 67 -5.88 -3.69 11.95
C GLY A 67 -6.07 -2.19 11.69
N LYS A 68 -7.10 -1.57 12.28
CA LYS A 68 -7.29 -0.10 12.23
C LYS A 68 -6.13 0.65 12.88
N ALA A 69 -5.64 0.19 14.03
CA ALA A 69 -4.48 0.78 14.69
C ALA A 69 -3.21 0.64 13.82
N LEU A 70 -2.95 -0.55 13.26
CA LEU A 70 -1.83 -0.76 12.36
C LEU A 70 -1.93 0.07 11.08
N ALA A 71 -3.14 0.27 10.53
CA ALA A 71 -3.35 1.13 9.36
C ALA A 71 -2.98 2.59 9.65
N GLN A 72 -3.29 3.09 10.84
CA GLN A 72 -2.89 4.42 11.27
C GLN A 72 -1.35 4.52 11.39
N ASP A 73 -0.71 3.56 12.05
CA ASP A 73 0.75 3.56 12.21
C ASP A 73 1.47 3.53 10.85
N VAL A 74 0.94 2.78 9.87
CA VAL A 74 1.49 2.75 8.49
C VAL A 74 1.20 4.03 7.72
N PHE A 75 0.02 4.63 7.90
CA PHE A 75 -0.31 5.92 7.31
C PHE A 75 0.66 7.01 7.80
N ASP A 76 0.91 7.06 9.10
CA ASP A 76 1.84 8.01 9.71
C ASP A 76 3.25 7.81 9.12
N ALA A 77 3.74 6.56 9.05
CA ALA A 77 5.03 6.24 8.45
C ALA A 77 5.15 6.63 6.96
N LEU A 78 4.08 6.47 6.16
CA LEU A 78 4.08 6.93 4.76
C LEU A 78 4.19 8.46 4.67
N PHE A 79 3.48 9.17 5.54
CA PHE A 79 3.46 10.64 5.53
C PHE A 79 4.73 11.25 6.12
N ASP A 80 5.40 10.58 7.05
CA ASP A 80 6.76 10.93 7.47
C ASP A 80 7.74 10.85 6.28
N GLY A 81 7.64 9.81 5.46
CA GLY A 81 8.46 9.67 4.25
C GLY A 81 8.16 10.76 3.19
N PHE A 82 6.91 11.20 3.06
CA PHE A 82 6.59 12.35 2.20
C PHE A 82 7.09 13.68 2.77
N ASP A 83 7.08 13.87 4.10
CA ASP A 83 7.63 15.07 4.76
C ASP A 83 9.13 15.17 4.52
N GLU A 84 9.86 14.07 4.68
CA GLU A 84 11.29 13.98 4.38
C GLU A 84 11.57 14.31 2.91
N ALA A 85 10.88 13.64 1.97
CA ALA A 85 11.07 13.88 0.54
C ALA A 85 10.77 15.32 0.12
N LEU A 86 9.75 15.97 0.72
CA LEU A 86 9.45 17.38 0.44
C LEU A 86 10.51 18.33 1.02
N ARG A 87 11.09 18.01 2.18
CA ARG A 87 12.18 18.79 2.77
C ARG A 87 13.47 18.68 1.96
N ASP A 88 13.71 17.50 1.39
CA ASP A 88 14.88 17.24 0.56
C ASP A 88 14.82 17.99 -0.78
N ILE A 89 13.66 17.94 -1.46
CA ILE A 89 13.48 18.61 -2.76
C ILE A 89 13.35 20.13 -2.60
N GLY A 90 12.87 20.59 -1.44
CA GLY A 90 12.61 21.99 -1.18
C GLY A 90 13.22 22.45 0.15
N THR A 91 14.55 22.32 0.29
CA THR A 91 15.39 22.71 1.44
C THR A 91 14.64 23.56 2.49
N GLY A 92 13.90 22.87 3.37
CA GLY A 92 13.35 23.41 4.62
C GLY A 92 12.39 24.60 4.58
N ASP A 93 11.57 24.81 3.54
CA ASP A 93 10.58 25.89 3.55
C ASP A 93 9.49 25.68 4.65
N LEU A 94 9.10 26.75 5.34
CA LEU A 94 8.01 26.80 6.33
C LEU A 94 6.65 26.31 5.76
N SER A 95 6.54 26.18 4.43
CA SER A 95 5.36 25.68 3.74
C SER A 95 5.20 24.14 3.74
N VAL A 96 6.22 23.35 4.10
CA VAL A 96 6.15 21.86 4.00
C VAL A 96 4.99 21.29 4.82
N GLY A 97 4.81 21.72 6.07
CA GLY A 97 3.69 21.23 6.90
C GLY A 97 2.31 21.50 6.29
N LYS A 98 2.14 22.63 5.58
CA LYS A 98 0.88 22.93 4.85
C LYS A 98 0.70 22.01 3.64
N LYS A 99 1.79 21.69 2.93
CA LYS A 99 1.77 20.75 1.79
C LYS A 99 1.43 19.34 2.26
N ILE A 100 2.06 18.86 3.31
CA ILE A 100 1.79 17.55 3.92
C ILE A 100 0.34 17.43 4.36
N ARG A 101 -0.21 18.46 5.00
CA ARG A 101 -1.62 18.47 5.35
C ARG A 101 -2.54 18.34 4.13
N LYS A 102 -2.28 19.13 3.08
CA LYS A 102 -3.06 19.05 1.83
C LYS A 102 -2.95 17.67 1.17
N MET A 103 -1.77 17.05 1.21
CA MET A 103 -1.55 15.68 0.73
C MET A 103 -2.36 14.67 1.55
N GLY A 104 -2.46 14.84 2.87
CA GLY A 104 -3.29 14.00 3.73
C GLY A 104 -4.77 14.08 3.36
N GLU A 105 -5.30 15.30 3.22
CA GLU A 105 -6.68 15.55 2.77
C GLU A 105 -6.94 14.96 1.37
N ALA A 106 -5.99 15.13 0.45
CA ALA A 106 -6.02 14.56 -0.89
C ALA A 106 -6.02 13.02 -0.88
N PHE A 107 -5.22 12.39 -0.01
CA PHE A 107 -5.18 10.95 0.17
C PHE A 107 -6.55 10.42 0.62
N TYR A 108 -7.15 11.00 1.67
CA TYR A 108 -8.46 10.55 2.16
C TYR A 108 -9.56 10.71 1.12
N GLY A 109 -9.53 11.78 0.32
CA GLY A 109 -10.45 11.97 -0.80
C GLY A 109 -10.33 10.86 -1.86
N ARG A 110 -9.09 10.44 -2.19
CA ARG A 110 -8.82 9.33 -3.12
C ARG A 110 -9.25 7.99 -2.52
N ALA A 111 -8.89 7.76 -1.25
CA ALA A 111 -9.24 6.55 -0.53
C ALA A 111 -10.75 6.33 -0.49
N LYS A 112 -11.53 7.39 -0.23
CA LYS A 112 -12.99 7.34 -0.27
C LYS A 112 -13.52 7.02 -1.67
N ALA A 113 -13.05 7.70 -2.71
CA ALA A 113 -13.49 7.47 -4.09
C ALA A 113 -13.20 6.02 -4.54
N TYR A 114 -12.04 5.49 -4.18
CA TYR A 114 -11.67 4.11 -4.45
C TYR A 114 -12.49 3.11 -3.62
N ASP A 115 -12.73 3.39 -2.33
CA ASP A 115 -13.56 2.53 -1.48
C ASP A 115 -15.00 2.40 -2.01
N GLU A 116 -15.58 3.50 -2.51
CA GLU A 116 -16.90 3.53 -3.14
C GLU A 116 -16.89 2.78 -4.48
N ALA A 117 -15.86 2.96 -5.30
CA ALA A 117 -15.71 2.30 -6.59
C ALA A 117 -15.44 0.79 -6.49
N LEU A 118 -14.86 0.33 -5.37
CA LEU A 118 -14.59 -1.08 -5.07
C LEU A 118 -15.69 -1.73 -4.20
N ALA A 119 -16.76 -1.01 -3.87
CA ALA A 119 -17.91 -1.58 -3.18
C ALA A 119 -18.58 -2.67 -4.04
N ASP A 120 -19.15 -3.68 -3.38
CA ASP A 120 -19.86 -4.74 -4.07
C ASP A 120 -21.07 -4.16 -4.83
N GLY A 121 -21.19 -4.49 -6.11
CA GLY A 121 -22.23 -3.95 -7.00
C GLY A 121 -21.93 -2.56 -7.60
N ALA A 122 -20.80 -1.93 -7.30
CA ALA A 122 -20.42 -0.66 -7.91
C ALA A 122 -20.12 -0.83 -9.41
N PRO A 123 -20.64 0.03 -10.30
CA PRO A 123 -20.34 -0.02 -11.73
C PRO A 123 -18.85 0.22 -12.02
N GLU A 124 -18.27 -0.52 -12.97
CA GLU A 124 -16.85 -0.39 -13.33
C GLU A 124 -16.49 1.04 -13.79
N ALA A 125 -17.44 1.75 -14.41
CA ALA A 125 -17.28 3.14 -14.84
C ALA A 125 -16.91 4.09 -13.69
N VAL A 126 -17.32 3.80 -12.46
CA VAL A 126 -16.97 4.60 -11.27
C VAL A 126 -15.47 4.49 -10.98
N LEU A 127 -14.92 3.27 -11.05
CA LEU A 127 -13.49 3.04 -10.83
C LEU A 127 -12.64 3.62 -11.95
N ASN A 128 -13.08 3.48 -13.21
CA ASN A 128 -12.42 4.09 -14.37
C ASN A 128 -12.32 5.63 -14.18
N THR A 129 -13.45 6.28 -13.89
CA THR A 129 -13.50 7.73 -13.70
C THR A 129 -12.59 8.20 -12.56
N ALA A 130 -12.60 7.49 -11.43
CA ALA A 130 -11.75 7.82 -10.28
C ALA A 130 -10.25 7.69 -10.63
N LEU A 131 -9.85 6.63 -11.33
CA LEU A 131 -8.47 6.39 -11.72
C LEU A 131 -7.98 7.39 -12.78
N MET A 132 -8.77 7.66 -13.82
CA MET A 132 -8.42 8.68 -14.83
C MET A 132 -8.20 10.05 -14.18
N ARG A 133 -9.12 10.46 -13.29
CA ARG A 133 -9.03 11.76 -12.61
C ARG A 133 -7.78 11.87 -11.73
N ASN A 134 -7.48 10.82 -10.97
CA ASN A 134 -6.43 10.89 -9.97
C ASN A 134 -5.04 10.61 -10.56
N LEU A 135 -4.92 9.62 -11.45
CA LEU A 135 -3.64 9.25 -12.07
C LEU A 135 -3.29 10.15 -13.28
N GLY A 136 -4.27 10.83 -13.88
CA GLY A 136 -4.10 11.62 -15.09
C GLY A 136 -3.83 10.77 -16.34
N VAL A 137 -4.36 9.55 -16.36
CA VAL A 137 -4.20 8.57 -17.45
C VAL A 137 -5.36 8.66 -18.46
N SER A 138 -5.10 8.26 -19.70
CA SER A 138 -6.10 8.23 -20.77
C SER A 138 -7.09 7.06 -20.64
N ASP A 139 -8.16 7.10 -21.42
CA ASP A 139 -9.15 6.01 -21.50
C ASP A 139 -8.53 4.68 -22.01
N ALA A 140 -7.54 4.78 -22.91
CA ALA A 140 -6.81 3.61 -23.39
C ALA A 140 -5.96 2.95 -22.29
N GLU A 141 -5.46 3.73 -21.34
CA GLU A 141 -4.56 3.27 -20.29
C GLU A 141 -5.33 2.83 -19.04
N VAL A 142 -6.45 3.49 -18.69
CA VAL A 142 -7.14 3.25 -17.41
C VAL A 142 -7.56 1.80 -17.20
N GLY A 143 -7.93 1.09 -18.27
CA GLY A 143 -8.31 -0.31 -18.20
C GLY A 143 -7.23 -1.21 -17.59
N ARG A 144 -5.94 -0.88 -17.75
CA ARG A 144 -4.84 -1.62 -17.10
C ARG A 144 -4.86 -1.45 -15.58
N PHE A 145 -5.11 -0.23 -15.11
CA PHE A 145 -5.11 0.11 -13.69
C PHE A 145 -6.35 -0.44 -13.00
N VAL A 146 -7.50 -0.46 -13.67
CA VAL A 146 -8.71 -1.14 -13.19
C VAL A 146 -8.44 -2.63 -12.98
N ARG A 147 -7.92 -3.32 -14.01
CA ARG A 147 -7.59 -4.75 -13.92
C ARG A 147 -6.58 -5.02 -12.81
N TYR A 148 -5.54 -4.20 -12.73
CA TYR A 148 -4.53 -4.29 -11.68
C TYR A 148 -5.13 -4.13 -10.28
N MET A 149 -5.90 -3.06 -10.04
CA MET A 149 -6.48 -2.75 -8.75
C MET A 149 -7.44 -3.84 -8.27
N ARG A 150 -8.26 -4.40 -9.18
CA ARG A 150 -9.13 -5.55 -8.89
C ARG A 150 -8.33 -6.81 -8.55
N SER A 151 -7.25 -7.07 -9.29
CA SER A 151 -6.38 -8.23 -9.05
C SER A 151 -5.66 -8.14 -7.69
N VAL A 152 -5.19 -6.95 -7.32
CA VAL A 152 -4.61 -6.70 -5.99
C VAL A 152 -5.67 -6.84 -4.89
N GLU A 153 -6.87 -6.27 -5.08
CA GLU A 153 -7.95 -6.40 -4.10
C GLU A 153 -8.31 -7.87 -3.85
N ASP A 154 -8.51 -8.65 -4.91
CA ASP A 154 -8.80 -10.08 -4.84
C ASP A 154 -7.68 -10.85 -4.13
N THR A 155 -6.42 -10.57 -4.46
CA THR A 155 -5.29 -11.24 -3.80
C THR A 155 -5.22 -10.89 -2.31
N LEU A 156 -5.42 -9.62 -1.95
CA LEU A 156 -5.49 -9.18 -0.55
C LEU A 156 -6.67 -9.79 0.22
N ARG A 157 -7.83 -9.97 -0.44
CA ARG A 157 -9.00 -10.67 0.13
C ARG A 157 -8.69 -12.14 0.41
N ARG A 158 -8.19 -12.90 -0.57
CA ARG A 158 -7.87 -14.34 -0.43
C ARG A 158 -6.90 -14.63 0.71
N HIS A 159 -5.90 -13.77 0.87
CA HIS A 159 -4.93 -13.89 1.95
C HIS A 159 -5.50 -13.62 3.37
N GLN A 160 -6.74 -13.12 3.48
CA GLN A 160 -7.50 -13.08 4.74
C GLN A 160 -8.11 -14.44 5.09
N ASP A 161 -8.66 -15.10 4.07
CA ASP A 161 -9.49 -16.29 4.22
C ASP A 161 -8.63 -17.54 4.47
N ASP A 162 -7.37 -17.53 4.02
CA ASP A 162 -6.36 -18.56 4.32
C ASP A 162 -5.87 -18.57 5.78
N ARG A 163 -6.51 -17.82 6.70
CA ARG A 163 -6.37 -18.12 8.12
C ARG A 163 -7.32 -19.26 8.48
N PRO A 164 -6.84 -20.50 8.69
CA PRO A 164 -7.69 -21.52 9.28
C PRO A 164 -8.20 -21.00 10.62
N HIS A 165 -9.52 -20.89 10.76
CA HIS A 165 -10.20 -20.53 12.00
C HIS A 165 -10.09 -21.63 13.08
N ALA A 166 -9.09 -22.51 13.00
CA ALA A 166 -8.97 -23.70 13.82
C ALA A 166 -7.56 -23.82 14.40
N GLY A 167 -7.48 -23.96 15.72
CA GLY A 167 -6.25 -24.05 16.48
C GLY A 167 -5.41 -25.27 16.14
N ARG A 168 -4.44 -25.10 15.24
CA ARG A 168 -3.30 -26.02 15.12
C ARG A 168 -2.04 -25.23 14.78
N LEU A 169 -1.22 -25.09 15.82
CA LEU A 169 0.13 -24.53 15.76
C LEU A 169 0.99 -25.38 14.82
N HIS A 170 1.29 -24.88 13.62
CA HIS A 170 2.40 -25.41 12.85
C HIS A 170 3.70 -24.81 13.43
N ARG A 171 4.57 -25.71 13.89
CA ARG A 171 5.73 -25.48 14.76
C ARG A 171 6.86 -24.75 14.02
N VAL A 172 7.38 -23.68 14.60
CA VAL A 172 8.69 -23.05 14.27
C VAL A 172 9.62 -23.26 15.48
N PRO A 173 10.95 -23.46 15.29
CA PRO A 173 11.87 -23.87 16.37
C PRO A 173 11.96 -22.84 17.50
N ARG A 174 12.17 -23.37 18.72
CA ARG A 174 12.31 -22.64 19.98
C ARG A 174 13.56 -21.75 19.99
N SER A 175 13.35 -20.43 20.15
CA SER A 175 14.10 -19.59 21.09
C SER A 175 13.57 -18.14 21.08
N ALA A 176 12.48 -17.91 21.80
CA ALA A 176 12.09 -16.62 22.40
C ALA A 176 10.78 -16.82 23.18
N GLU A 177 10.85 -17.56 24.28
CA GLU A 177 9.77 -17.62 25.26
C GLU A 177 9.82 -16.35 26.11
N GLY A 178 8.72 -15.59 26.13
CA GLY A 178 8.47 -14.61 27.18
C GLY A 178 7.73 -13.36 26.72
N LEU A 179 6.42 -13.33 27.01
CA LEU A 179 5.54 -12.15 27.18
C LEU A 179 4.79 -11.61 25.93
N GLY A 180 3.48 -11.90 25.91
CA GLY A 180 2.46 -10.97 25.38
C GLY A 180 1.81 -11.33 24.05
N ARG A 181 0.80 -12.21 24.09
CA ARG A 181 -0.08 -12.52 22.94
C ARG A 181 -0.76 -11.26 22.39
N ALA A 182 -1.02 -11.29 21.07
CA ALA A 182 -1.79 -10.37 20.23
C ALA A 182 -1.00 -9.35 19.37
N CYS A 183 0.00 -9.83 18.62
CA CYS A 183 0.39 -9.24 17.34
C CYS A 183 0.23 -10.31 16.27
N PRO A 184 -0.50 -10.10 15.15
CA PRO A 184 -0.58 -11.10 14.11
C PRO A 184 0.68 -10.96 13.23
N GLU A 185 1.78 -11.57 13.66
CA GLU A 185 3.09 -11.56 12.98
C GLU A 185 3.05 -12.06 11.52
N GLY A 186 1.90 -12.58 11.06
CA GLY A 186 1.65 -13.00 9.68
C GLY A 186 1.31 -11.89 8.68
N TRP A 187 0.96 -10.66 9.09
CA TRP A 187 0.48 -9.62 8.16
C TRP A 187 1.50 -9.26 7.07
N ALA A 188 2.75 -8.99 7.46
CA ALA A 188 3.79 -8.64 6.50
C ALA A 188 4.16 -9.84 5.62
N ARG A 189 4.22 -11.05 6.19
CA ARG A 189 4.58 -12.29 5.45
C ARG A 189 3.59 -12.64 4.34
N VAL A 190 2.34 -12.22 4.49
CA VAL A 190 1.20 -12.59 3.64
C VAL A 190 0.91 -11.52 2.58
N ILE A 191 1.09 -10.23 2.88
CA ILE A 191 0.86 -9.13 1.92
C ILE A 191 2.05 -8.96 0.95
N LEU A 192 3.26 -9.32 1.36
CA LEU A 192 4.50 -9.12 0.59
C LEU A 192 4.56 -9.85 -0.78
N PRO A 193 4.14 -11.12 -0.92
CA PRO A 193 4.12 -11.81 -2.22
C PRO A 193 2.81 -11.64 -3.02
N ALA A 194 1.85 -10.89 -2.47
CA ALA A 194 0.45 -10.88 -2.90
C ALA A 194 0.08 -9.81 -3.95
N ILE A 195 1.02 -8.99 -4.40
CA ILE A 195 0.72 -7.95 -5.39
C ILE A 195 1.16 -8.47 -6.77
N PRO A 196 0.21 -8.93 -7.62
CA PRO A 196 0.53 -9.57 -8.88
C PRO A 196 1.25 -8.62 -9.83
N TYR A 197 2.20 -9.17 -10.58
CA TYR A 197 2.87 -8.49 -11.68
C TYR A 197 1.87 -8.32 -12.83
N PRO A 198 1.68 -7.11 -13.40
CA PRO A 198 0.70 -6.86 -14.46
C PRO A 198 1.03 -7.52 -15.81
N GLY A 199 2.04 -8.40 -15.89
CA GLY A 199 2.51 -9.01 -17.15
C GLY A 199 2.54 -10.54 -17.19
N ARG A 200 1.97 -11.27 -16.22
CA ARG A 200 2.00 -12.74 -16.23
C ARG A 200 0.60 -13.35 -16.37
N VAL A 201 0.02 -13.20 -17.56
CA VAL A 201 -1.00 -14.15 -18.05
C VAL A 201 -0.28 -15.47 -18.32
N THR A 202 -0.87 -16.57 -17.86
CA THR A 202 -0.33 -17.93 -17.79
C THR A 202 0.38 -18.42 -19.05
N GLY A 203 1.60 -18.92 -18.90
CA GLY A 203 2.31 -19.65 -19.96
C GLY A 203 3.67 -20.17 -19.53
N SER A 204 3.70 -21.42 -19.06
CA SER A 204 4.87 -22.29 -18.92
C SER A 204 5.95 -21.94 -17.87
N GLN A 205 6.57 -23.00 -17.35
CA GLN A 205 7.51 -23.04 -16.25
C GLN A 205 8.77 -22.18 -16.49
N GLY A 206 9.23 -21.46 -15.48
CA GLY A 206 10.51 -20.74 -15.54
C GLY A 206 10.93 -20.18 -14.17
N ARG A 207 12.13 -20.56 -13.72
CA ARG A 207 12.75 -20.36 -12.40
C ARG A 207 12.65 -18.94 -11.82
N ALA A 208 12.56 -18.88 -10.50
CA ALA A 208 12.71 -17.66 -9.71
C ALA A 208 14.14 -17.09 -9.83
N GLY A 209 14.27 -15.91 -10.44
CA GLY A 209 15.48 -15.08 -10.39
C GLY A 209 15.46 -14.16 -9.17
N PRO A 210 16.63 -13.69 -8.68
CA PRO A 210 16.75 -12.92 -7.45
C PRO A 210 16.14 -11.52 -7.59
N VAL A 211 15.55 -11.06 -6.48
CA VAL A 211 14.97 -9.73 -6.29
C VAL A 211 16.07 -8.66 -6.42
N PRO A 212 15.93 -7.63 -7.29
CA PRO A 212 16.93 -6.57 -7.38
C PRO A 212 16.85 -5.66 -6.14
N SER A 213 18.01 -5.33 -5.57
CA SER A 213 18.13 -4.42 -4.43
C SER A 213 17.79 -2.98 -4.83
N LEU A 214 16.82 -2.37 -4.14
CA LEU A 214 16.39 -0.97 -4.26
C LEU A 214 17.47 0.01 -3.75
N ARG A 215 18.63 0.11 -4.42
CA ARG A 215 19.70 1.03 -4.02
C ARG A 215 20.07 2.10 -5.05
N THR A 216 19.32 2.26 -6.14
CA THR A 216 19.69 3.28 -7.13
C THR A 216 18.48 3.81 -7.88
N CYS A 217 17.76 4.74 -7.25
CA CYS A 217 16.99 5.77 -7.94
C CYS A 217 17.08 7.03 -7.06
N TYR A 218 18.12 7.84 -7.29
CA TYR A 218 18.13 9.27 -6.94
C TYR A 218 17.57 10.04 -8.13
#